data_AF-A0A382BAS7-F1
#
_entry.id   AF-A0A382BAS7-F1
#
_cell.length_a   1.000
_cell.length_b   1.000
_cell.length_c   1.000
_cell.angle_alpha   90.00
_cell.angle_beta   90.00
_cell.angle_gamma   90.00
#
_symmetry.space_group_name_H-M   'P 1'
#
loop_
_entity.id
_entity.type
_entity.pdbx_description
1 polymer ?
#
loop_
_entity_poly.entity_id
_entity_poly.type
_entity_poly.pdbx_seq_one_letter_code
_entity_poly.pdbx_strand_id
1 'polypeptide(L)' 'MSEKKAEPKSIEEIFERLESIISNLESGDIPLDKSLALFERGMTLAETCRVQLNAAEQKVQELMKDKGGLVDEEDDS' A
#
# COMPACT_ATOMS: atom_id res chain seq x y z
N MET A 1 -21.52 -11.60 -17.92
CA MET A 1 -20.72 -10.36 -17.84
C MET A 1 -21.01 -9.67 -16.52
N SER A 2 -20.11 -9.76 -15.54
CA SER A 2 -19.94 -8.75 -14.47
C SER A 2 -18.76 -9.18 -13.61
N GLU A 3 -17.54 -9.07 -14.13
CA GLU A 3 -16.34 -9.17 -13.30
C GLU A 3 -16.16 -7.82 -12.63
N LYS A 4 -16.77 -7.69 -11.44
CA LYS A 4 -16.53 -6.59 -10.51
C LYS A 4 -15.03 -6.43 -10.36
N LYS A 5 -14.52 -5.27 -10.77
CA LYS A 5 -13.16 -4.77 -10.54
C LYS A 5 -12.83 -4.93 -9.05
N ALA A 6 -12.25 -6.06 -8.68
CA ALA A 6 -11.88 -6.36 -7.31
C ALA A 6 -10.78 -5.38 -6.91
N GLU A 7 -11.00 -4.67 -5.81
CA GLU A 7 -9.91 -3.96 -5.15
C GLU A 7 -8.86 -5.00 -4.75
N PRO A 8 -7.55 -4.69 -4.89
CA PRO A 8 -6.49 -5.63 -4.59
C PRO A 8 -6.60 -6.02 -3.12
N LYS A 9 -6.67 -7.32 -2.85
CA LYS A 9 -6.89 -7.87 -1.52
C LYS A 9 -5.58 -8.23 -0.83
N SER A 10 -4.51 -8.43 -1.59
CA SER A 10 -3.18 -8.70 -1.03
C SER A 10 -2.20 -7.57 -1.28
N ILE A 11 -1.17 -7.48 -0.44
CA ILE A 11 -0.10 -6.50 -0.56
C ILE A 11 0.67 -6.73 -1.87
N GLU A 12 0.88 -7.99 -2.26
CA GLU A 12 1.55 -8.37 -3.51
C GLU A 12 0.78 -7.83 -4.73
N GLU A 13 -0.56 -7.97 -4.75
CA GLU A 13 -1.39 -7.40 -5.82
C GLU A 13 -1.31 -5.87 -5.87
N ILE A 14 -1.19 -5.20 -4.72
CA ILE A 14 -1.00 -3.74 -4.66
C ILE A 14 0.35 -3.35 -5.29
N PHE A 15 1.41 -4.08 -4.97
CA PHE A 15 2.74 -3.86 -5.56
C PHE A 15 2.75 -4.05 -7.07
N GLU A 16 2.21 -5.18 -7.57
CA GLU A 16 2.11 -5.42 -9.02
C GLU A 16 1.33 -4.29 -9.73
N ARG A 17 0.26 -3.81 -9.09
CA ARG A 17 -0.55 -2.72 -9.64
C ARG A 17 0.20 -1.39 -9.66
N LEU A 18 0.96 -1.09 -8.61
CA LEU A 18 1.80 0.10 -8.52
C LEU A 18 2.92 0.08 -9.58
N GLU A 19 3.62 -1.04 -9.73
CA GLU A 19 4.66 -1.21 -10.75
C GLU A 19 4.09 -1.01 -12.16
N SER A 20 2.92 -1.57 -12.43
CA SER A 20 2.22 -1.36 -13.70
C SER A 20 1.89 0.13 -13.92
N ILE A 21 1.41 0.84 -12.90
CA ILE A 21 1.13 2.28 -12.99
C ILE A 21 2.40 3.07 -13.28
N ILE A 22 3.49 2.80 -12.56
CA ILE A 22 4.79 3.46 -12.74
C ILE A 22 5.30 3.23 -14.16
N SER A 23 5.31 1.98 -14.63
CA SER A 23 5.74 1.64 -15.98
C SER A 23 4.92 2.37 -17.06
N ASN A 24 3.60 2.49 -16.87
CA ASN A 24 2.76 3.27 -17.79
C ASN A 24 3.09 4.77 -17.75
N LEU A 25 3.32 5.34 -16.56
CA LEU A 25 3.73 6.75 -16.40
C LEU A 25 5.10 7.04 -17.04
N GLU A 26 6.06 6.11 -16.90
CA GLU A 26 7.40 6.22 -17.47
C GLU A 26 7.44 6.06 -18.99
N SER A 27 6.47 5.35 -19.57
CA SER A 27 6.40 5.16 -21.03
C SER A 27 6.19 6.48 -21.79
N GLY A 28 5.62 7.51 -21.17
CA GLY A 28 5.44 8.83 -21.75
C GLY A 28 4.40 8.93 -22.89
N ASP A 29 3.86 7.81 -23.37
CA ASP A 29 2.91 7.72 -24.50
C ASP A 29 1.44 7.89 -24.09
N ILE A 30 1.17 8.30 -22.84
CA ILE A 30 -0.18 8.47 -22.31
C ILE A 30 -0.61 9.95 -22.27
N PRO A 31 -1.85 10.26 -22.71
CA PRO A 31 -2.44 11.59 -22.57
C PRO A 31 -2.45 12.08 -21.13
N LEU A 32 -2.28 13.39 -20.93
CA LEU A 32 -2.22 14.05 -19.62
C LEU A 32 -3.37 13.64 -18.68
N ASP A 33 -4.61 13.64 -19.15
CA ASP A 33 -5.77 13.24 -18.34
C ASP A 33 -5.66 11.80 -17.82
N LYS A 34 -5.12 10.88 -18.63
CA LYS A 34 -4.89 9.49 -18.21
C LYS A 34 -3.72 9.39 -17.24
N SER A 35 -2.66 10.16 -17.45
CA SER A 35 -1.50 10.21 -16.54
C SER A 35 -1.92 10.72 -15.16
N LEU A 36 -2.77 11.75 -15.09
CA LEU A 36 -3.33 12.24 -13.83
C LEU A 36 -4.18 11.18 -13.13
N ALA A 37 -5.08 10.52 -13.86
CA ALA A 37 -5.90 9.44 -13.29
C ALA A 37 -5.07 8.24 -12.80
N LEU A 38 -3.99 7.89 -13.51
CA LEU A 38 -3.06 6.85 -13.10
C LEU A 38 -2.28 7.26 -11.84
N PHE A 39 -1.84 8.52 -11.78
CA PHE A 39 -1.15 9.07 -10.61
C PHE A 39 -2.03 9.05 -9.36
N GLU A 40 -3.27 9.55 -9.43
CA GLU A 40 -4.22 9.52 -8.31
C GLU A 40 -4.47 8.09 -7.83
N ARG A 41 -4.61 7.15 -8.78
CA ARG A 41 -4.79 5.74 -8.46
C ARG A 41 -3.56 5.13 -7.81
N GLY A 42 -2.36 5.48 -8.27
CA GLY A 42 -1.10 5.07 -7.65
C GLY A 42 -0.99 5.59 -6.21
N MET A 43 -1.33 6.85 -5.98
CA MET A 43 -1.33 7.46 -4.65
C MET A 43 -2.30 6.74 -3.69
N THR A 44 -3.50 6.41 -4.17
CA THR A 44 -4.51 5.66 -3.40
C THR A 44 -4.02 4.26 -3.03
N LEU A 45 -3.37 3.56 -3.97
CA LEU A 45 -2.81 2.23 -3.74
C LEU A 45 -1.64 2.27 -2.75
N ALA A 46 -0.76 3.28 -2.86
CA ALA A 46 0.34 3.48 -1.93
C ALA A 46 -0.16 3.73 -0.50
N GLU A 47 -1.19 4.57 -0.33
CA GLU A 47 -1.80 4.80 0.98
C GLU A 47 -2.42 3.52 1.55
N THR A 48 -3.11 2.74 0.70
CA THR A 48 -3.71 1.47 1.10
C THR A 48 -2.65 0.46 1.57
N CYS A 49 -1.50 0.41 0.89
CA CYS A 49 -0.37 -0.41 1.32
C CYS A 49 0.17 0.04 2.68
N ARG A 50 0.38 1.34 2.86
CA ARG A 50 0.87 1.92 4.11
C ARG A 50 -0.04 1.60 5.30
N VAL A 51 -1.35 1.75 5.12
CA VAL A 51 -2.33 1.43 6.17
C VAL A 51 -2.28 -0.05 6.56
N GLN A 52 -2.18 -0.96 5.58
CA GLN A 52 -2.09 -2.39 5.86
C GLN A 52 -0.79 -2.77 6.58
N LEU A 53 0.35 -2.20 6.18
CA LEU A 53 1.64 -2.42 6.83
C LEU A 53 1.62 -1.91 8.28
N ASN A 54 1.10 -0.71 8.51
CA ASN A 54 0.96 -0.15 9.86
C ASN A 54 0.05 -1.03 10.75
N ALA A 55 -1.07 -1.52 10.21
CA ALA A 55 -1.96 -2.42 10.95
C ALA A 55 -1.29 -3.76 11.29
N ALA A 56 -0.47 -4.30 10.37
CA ALA A 56 0.31 -5.51 10.62
C ALA A 56 1.37 -5.28 11.70
N GLU A 57 2.10 -4.17 11.64
CA GLU A 57 3.09 -3.78 12.64
C GLU A 57 2.47 -3.61 14.03
N GLN A 58 1.36 -2.88 14.14
CA GLN A 58 0.64 -2.71 15.40
C GLN A 58 0.22 -4.06 15.99
N LYS A 59 -0.30 -4.97 15.15
CA LYS A 59 -0.68 -6.31 15.60
C LYS A 59 0.52 -7.12 16.10
N VAL A 60 1.69 -6.99 15.46
CA VAL A 60 2.94 -7.63 15.92
C VAL A 60 3.35 -7.05 17.27
N GLN A 61 3.31 -5.73 17.42
CA GLN A 61 3.62 -5.04 18.68
C GLN A 61 2.71 -5.49 19.83
N GLU A 62 1.39 -5.59 19.59
CA GLU A 62 0.44 -6.11 20.57
C GLU A 62 0.76 -7.56 20.97
N LEU A 63 1.04 -8.44 20.00
CA LEU A 63 1.39 -9.83 20.28
C LEU A 63 2.71 -9.98 21.04
N MET A 64 3.67 -9.09 20.81
CA MET A 64 4.95 -9.06 21.56
C MET A 64 4.75 -8.58 23.00
N LYS A 65 3.92 -7.55 23.20
CA LYS A 65 3.53 -7.05 24.54
C LYS A 65 2.79 -8.13 25.35
N ASP A 66 1.87 -8.85 24.73
CA ASP A 66 1.07 -9.90 25.38
C ASP A 66 1.89 -11.16 25.75
N LYS A 67 2.99 -11.42 25.02
CA LYS A 67 3.93 -12.53 25.30
C LYS A 67 5.00 -12.21 26.36
N GLY A 68 4.95 -11.03 26.99
CA GLY A 68 5.73 -10.73 28.20
C GLY A 68 7.23 -10.48 28.00
N GLY A 69 7.66 -9.84 26.92
CA GLY A 69 9.09 -9.56 26.73
C GLY A 69 9.43 -8.39 25.81
N LEU A 70 9.92 -7.31 26.43
CA LEU A 70 10.87 -6.32 25.92
C LEU A 70 10.45 -5.53 24.68
N VAL A 71 9.67 -4.48 24.91
CA VAL A 71 9.92 -3.22 24.18
C VAL A 71 10.42 -2.24 25.23
N ASP A 72 11.74 -2.05 25.26
CA ASP A 72 12.32 -0.86 25.86
C ASP A 72 11.69 0.32 25.13
N GLU A 73 10.84 1.05 25.87
CA GLU A 73 10.39 2.38 25.51
C GLU A 73 11.64 3.28 25.48
N GLU A 74 12.25 3.42 24.31
CA GLU A 74 13.00 4.65 24.01
C GLU A 74 11.94 5.71 23.68
N ASP A 75 11.47 6.29 24.79
CA ASP A 75 10.75 7.55 24.93
C ASP A 75 11.57 8.66 24.22
N ASP A 76 11.37 8.82 22.90
CA ASP A 76 11.89 9.99 22.18
C ASP A 76 11.05 11.21 22.56
N SER A 77 11.58 11.94 23.54
CA SER A 77 11.16 13.26 24.02
C SER A 77 11.05 14.30 22.90
#